data_AF-A0A174INX6-F1
#
_entry.id   AF-A0A174INX6-F1
#
_cell.length_a   1.000
_cell.length_b   1.000
_cell.length_c   1.000
_cell.angle_alpha   90.00
_cell.angle_beta   90.00
_cell.angle_gamma   90.00
#
_symmetry.space_group_name_H-M   'P 1'
#
loop_
_entity.id
_entity.type
_entity.pdbx_description
1 polymer ?
#
loop_
_entity_poly.entity_id
_entity_poly.type
_entity_poly.pdbx_seq_one_letter_code
_entity_poly.pdbx_strand_id
1 'polypeptide(L)'
;MVIEKKYYDIAQRELEEMQREINAEKAQMSEEEILEDKKWHDEQLETIIKKAEAHMRRFKKVPDPQKVVKFTFLQKDALEIARNMQINIKTERKEDDLWGTIEMSFNNMWFLDSAPSEWKDIWNNLMKEAQRVYIEAKDNMIMYQYYYDLAVEVPCV
;
A
#
# COMPACT_ATOMS: atom_id res chain seq x y z
N MET A 1 28.42 4.59 20.62
CA MET A 1 28.73 4.80 19.19
C MET A 1 27.43 5.18 18.50
N VAL A 2 27.41 6.28 17.75
CA VAL A 2 26.22 6.73 16.99
C VAL A 2 26.54 6.53 15.52
N ILE A 3 25.66 5.84 14.78
CA ILE A 3 25.75 5.68 13.33
C ILE A 3 24.54 6.35 12.72
N GLU A 4 24.75 7.44 11.99
CA GLU A 4 23.72 8.15 11.24
C GLU A 4 23.96 7.96 9.74
N LYS A 5 22.93 7.52 9.00
CA LYS A 5 22.96 7.38 7.54
C LYS A 5 21.66 7.93 6.95
N LYS A 6 21.78 8.96 6.12
CA LYS A 6 20.66 9.67 5.50
C LYS A 6 20.32 9.08 4.12
N TYR A 7 19.92 7.81 4.10
CA TYR A 7 19.66 7.09 2.85
C TYR A 7 18.57 7.74 1.99
N TYR A 8 17.55 8.33 2.62
CA TYR A 8 16.50 9.07 1.92
C TYR A 8 17.07 10.27 1.13
N ASP A 9 17.88 11.11 1.78
CA ASP A 9 18.47 12.30 1.16
C ASP A 9 19.46 11.95 0.03
N ILE A 10 20.10 10.78 0.12
CA ILE A 10 20.97 10.26 -0.95
C ILE A 10 20.11 9.84 -2.14
N ALA A 11 19.11 8.99 -1.91
CA ALA A 11 18.22 8.50 -2.96
C ALA A 11 17.44 9.62 -3.66
N GLN A 12 17.01 10.66 -2.93
CA GLN A 12 16.34 11.83 -3.52
C GLN A 12 17.24 12.57 -4.51
N ARG A 13 18.51 12.78 -4.15
CA ARG A 13 19.47 13.44 -5.07
C ARG A 13 19.75 12.61 -6.31
N GLU A 14 19.95 11.30 -6.14
CA GLU A 14 20.15 10.38 -7.27
C GLU A 14 18.93 10.37 -8.20
N LEU A 15 17.72 10.39 -7.63
CA LEU A 15 16.48 10.47 -8.41
C LEU A 15 16.36 11.78 -9.18
N GLU A 16 16.71 12.92 -8.57
CA GLU A 16 16.73 14.21 -9.25
C GLU A 16 17.74 14.26 -10.40
N GLU A 17 18.92 13.67 -10.23
CA GLU A 17 19.94 13.58 -11.27
C GLU A 17 19.46 12.72 -12.45
N MET A 18 18.95 11.51 -12.17
CA MET A 18 18.36 10.65 -13.20
C MET A 18 17.22 11.35 -13.94
N GLN A 19 16.35 12.08 -13.23
CA GLN A 19 15.26 12.81 -13.86
C GLN A 19 15.76 13.93 -14.79
N ARG A 20 16.85 14.62 -14.44
CA ARG A 20 17.47 15.64 -15.30
C ARG A 20 18.07 15.03 -16.56
N GLU A 21 18.76 13.90 -16.44
CA GLU A 21 19.31 13.17 -17.58
C GLU A 21 18.21 12.72 -18.54
N ILE A 22 17.16 12.07 -18.02
CA ILE A 22 15.99 11.65 -18.80
C ILE A 22 15.34 12.85 -19.53
N ASN A 23 15.22 13.99 -18.86
CA ASN A 23 14.63 15.18 -19.46
C ASN A 23 15.53 15.78 -20.56
N ALA A 24 16.85 15.75 -20.38
CA ALA A 24 17.81 16.21 -21.38
C ALA A 24 17.83 15.31 -22.62
N GLU A 25 17.75 13.98 -22.44
CA GLU A 25 17.63 13.01 -23.52
C GLU A 25 16.31 13.20 -24.28
N LYS A 26 15.18 13.28 -23.57
CA LYS A 26 13.87 13.55 -24.19
C LYS A 26 13.82 14.85 -24.98
N ALA A 27 14.56 15.88 -24.55
CA ALA A 27 14.64 17.15 -25.26
C ALA A 27 15.48 17.07 -26.56
N GLN A 28 16.34 16.05 -26.69
CA GLN A 28 17.19 15.82 -27.86
C GLN A 28 16.61 14.77 -28.82
N MET A 29 15.58 14.03 -28.40
CA MET A 29 14.92 13.04 -29.24
C MET A 29 14.27 13.66 -30.46
N SER A 30 14.49 13.03 -31.61
CA SER A 30 13.84 13.35 -32.86
C SER A 30 12.35 12.94 -32.84
N GLU A 31 11.55 13.51 -33.75
CA GLU A 31 10.14 13.14 -33.90
C GLU A 31 9.96 11.65 -34.26
N GLU A 32 10.92 11.06 -35.00
CA GLU A 32 10.92 9.65 -35.37
C GLU A 32 11.15 8.74 -34.16
N GLU A 33 12.15 9.06 -33.32
CA GLU A 33 12.44 8.31 -32.08
C GLU A 33 11.27 8.40 -31.08
N ILE A 34 10.64 9.57 -30.95
CA ILE A 34 9.43 9.73 -30.12
C ILE A 34 8.30 8.83 -30.61
N LEU A 35 8.14 8.71 -31.92
CA LEU A 35 7.07 7.89 -32.50
C LEU A 35 7.33 6.40 -32.32
N GLU A 36 8.59 5.95 -32.46
CA GLU A 36 8.99 4.56 -32.22
C GLU A 36 8.83 4.17 -30.74
N ASP A 37 9.26 5.01 -29.81
CA ASP A 37 9.11 4.79 -28.37
C ASP A 37 7.63 4.67 -27.97
N LYS A 38 6.78 5.55 -28.49
CA LYS A 38 5.31 5.46 -28.30
C LYS A 38 4.74 4.14 -28.82
N LYS A 39 5.10 3.74 -30.05
CA LYS A 39 4.64 2.46 -30.62
C LYS A 39 5.07 1.27 -29.77
N TRP A 40 6.32 1.26 -29.32
CA TRP A 40 6.83 0.21 -28.45
C TRP A 40 6.06 0.16 -27.12
N HIS A 41 5.81 1.32 -26.50
CA HIS A 41 5.00 1.41 -25.28
C HIS A 41 3.57 0.93 -25.48
N ASP A 42 2.93 1.28 -26.60
CA ASP A 42 1.58 0.83 -26.94
C ASP A 42 1.54 -0.71 -27.13
N GLU A 43 2.53 -1.30 -27.81
CA GLU A 43 2.66 -2.75 -27.97
C GLU A 43 2.87 -3.49 -26.63
N GLN A 44 3.68 -2.92 -25.73
CA GLN A 44 3.85 -3.46 -24.37
C GLN A 44 2.55 -3.39 -23.58
N LEU A 45 1.85 -2.25 -23.64
CA LEU A 45 0.57 -2.06 -22.97
C LEU A 45 -0.47 -3.06 -23.46
N GLU A 46 -0.59 -3.24 -24.77
CA GLU A 46 -1.47 -4.26 -25.36
C GLU A 46 -1.15 -5.67 -24.85
N THR A 47 0.13 -6.01 -24.73
CA THR A 47 0.56 -7.32 -24.26
C THR A 47 0.16 -7.54 -22.79
N ILE A 48 0.32 -6.51 -21.95
CA ILE A 48 -0.09 -6.55 -20.54
C ILE A 48 -1.61 -6.71 -20.44
N ILE A 49 -2.38 -5.95 -21.22
CA ILE A 49 -3.84 -6.02 -21.26
C ILE A 49 -4.29 -7.43 -21.67
N LYS A 50 -3.76 -7.97 -22.77
CA LYS A 50 -4.09 -9.33 -23.24
C LYS A 50 -3.80 -10.40 -22.18
N LYS A 51 -2.69 -10.28 -21.44
CA LYS A 51 -2.36 -11.19 -20.33
C LYS A 51 -3.35 -11.04 -19.17
N ALA A 52 -3.70 -9.82 -18.79
CA ALA A 52 -4.66 -9.54 -17.73
C ALA A 52 -6.06 -10.07 -18.09
N GLU A 53 -6.54 -9.82 -19.31
CA GLU A 53 -7.80 -10.35 -19.81
C GLU A 53 -7.82 -11.88 -19.82
N ALA A 54 -6.75 -12.51 -20.30
CA ALA A 54 -6.63 -13.97 -20.30
C ALA A 54 -6.67 -14.54 -18.88
N HIS A 55 -6.05 -13.86 -17.90
CA HIS A 55 -6.12 -14.22 -16.49
C HIS A 55 -7.54 -14.07 -15.95
N MET A 56 -8.19 -12.94 -16.18
CA MET A 56 -9.57 -12.66 -15.71
C MET A 56 -10.63 -13.57 -16.35
N ARG A 57 -10.40 -14.08 -17.56
CA ARG A 57 -11.27 -15.10 -18.17
C ARG A 57 -11.16 -16.45 -17.47
N ARG A 58 -9.99 -16.76 -16.90
CA ARG A 58 -9.70 -18.04 -16.26
C ARG A 58 -9.94 -18.02 -14.76
N PHE A 59 -9.79 -16.88 -14.11
CA PHE A 59 -9.86 -16.72 -12.66
C PHE A 59 -10.74 -15.54 -12.29
N LYS A 60 -11.53 -15.72 -11.24
CA LYS A 60 -12.30 -14.67 -10.59
C LYS A 60 -11.91 -14.54 -9.13
N LYS A 61 -11.99 -13.33 -8.60
CA LYS A 61 -11.87 -13.06 -7.17
C LYS A 61 -13.24 -13.21 -6.51
N VAL A 62 -13.28 -13.98 -5.43
CA VAL A 62 -14.45 -14.11 -4.56
C VAL A 62 -14.02 -13.87 -3.12
N PRO A 63 -14.93 -13.44 -2.22
CA PRO A 63 -14.60 -13.29 -0.81
C PRO A 63 -14.09 -14.60 -0.23
N ASP A 64 -12.99 -14.54 0.50
CA ASP A 64 -12.49 -15.64 1.30
C ASP A 64 -13.07 -15.54 2.71
N PRO A 65 -13.96 -16.47 3.13
CA PRO A 65 -14.61 -16.39 4.43
C PRO A 65 -13.62 -16.32 5.61
N GLN A 66 -12.47 -16.97 5.49
CA GLN A 66 -11.46 -16.96 6.56
C GLN A 66 -10.79 -15.58 6.66
N LYS A 67 -10.47 -14.96 5.52
CA LYS A 67 -9.89 -13.62 5.50
C LYS A 67 -10.87 -12.56 5.97
N VAL A 68 -12.14 -12.66 5.57
CA VAL A 68 -13.21 -11.75 6.02
C VAL A 68 -13.41 -11.82 7.54
N VAL A 69 -13.44 -13.03 8.10
CA VAL A 69 -13.53 -13.24 9.55
C VAL A 69 -12.29 -12.67 10.24
N LYS A 70 -11.09 -12.96 9.73
CA LYS A 70 -9.82 -12.43 10.27
C LYS A 70 -9.80 -10.90 10.27
N PHE A 71 -10.24 -10.28 9.18
CA PHE A 71 -10.34 -8.82 9.09
C PHE A 71 -11.32 -8.24 10.12
N THR A 72 -12.43 -8.92 10.39
CA THR A 72 -13.37 -8.51 11.44
C THR A 72 -12.72 -8.50 12.84
N PHE A 73 -11.79 -9.42 13.12
CA PHE A 73 -11.01 -9.39 14.37
C PHE A 73 -10.01 -8.23 14.37
N LEU A 74 -9.28 -8.03 13.27
CA LEU A 74 -8.36 -6.89 13.13
C LEU A 74 -9.06 -5.55 13.33
N GLN A 75 -10.30 -5.40 12.84
CA GLN A 75 -11.12 -4.20 13.08
C GLN A 75 -11.42 -3.99 14.56
N LYS A 76 -11.76 -5.06 15.30
CA LYS A 76 -12.04 -4.97 16.74
C LYS A 76 -10.78 -4.58 17.52
N ASP A 77 -9.66 -5.23 17.24
CA ASP A 77 -8.39 -4.95 17.90
C ASP A 77 -7.91 -3.52 17.60
N ALA A 78 -8.09 -3.07 16.35
CA ALA A 78 -7.80 -1.71 15.93
C ALA A 78 -8.66 -0.67 16.67
N LEU A 79 -9.96 -0.92 16.83
CA LEU A 79 -10.87 -0.05 17.58
C LEU A 79 -10.50 0.00 19.07
N GLU A 80 -10.08 -1.12 19.65
CA GLU A 80 -9.64 -1.18 21.04
C GLU A 80 -8.40 -0.32 21.28
N ILE A 81 -7.36 -0.49 20.45
CA ILE A 81 -6.16 0.34 20.53
C ILE A 81 -6.50 1.81 20.29
N ALA A 82 -7.32 2.11 19.28
CA ALA A 82 -7.65 3.49 18.96
C ALA A 82 -8.33 4.20 20.13
N ARG A 83 -9.25 3.51 20.82
CA ARG A 83 -9.89 4.02 22.03
C ARG A 83 -8.88 4.26 23.15
N ASN A 84 -8.01 3.29 23.42
CA ASN A 84 -7.09 3.34 24.55
C ASN A 84 -5.94 4.34 24.36
N MET A 85 -5.53 4.57 23.11
CA MET A 85 -4.44 5.47 22.73
C MET A 85 -4.91 6.81 22.18
N GLN A 86 -6.22 7.06 22.16
CA GLN A 86 -6.81 8.31 21.64
C GLN A 86 -6.42 8.60 20.18
N ILE A 87 -6.50 7.57 19.34
CA ILE A 87 -6.20 7.63 17.91
C ILE A 87 -7.51 7.79 17.14
N ASN A 88 -7.51 8.65 16.12
CA ASN A 88 -8.62 8.72 15.18
C ASN A 88 -8.59 7.47 14.30
N ILE A 89 -9.73 6.79 14.15
CA ILE A 89 -9.81 5.57 13.36
C ILE A 89 -10.97 5.63 12.38
N LYS A 90 -10.72 5.17 11.17
CA LYS A 90 -11.74 4.88 10.17
C LYS A 90 -11.49 3.48 9.62
N THR A 91 -12.52 2.64 9.61
CA THR A 91 -12.41 1.31 8.99
C THR A 91 -13.58 1.08 8.05
N GLU A 92 -13.28 0.53 6.88
CA GLU A 92 -14.26 0.22 5.84
C GLU A 92 -14.04 -1.20 5.33
N ARG A 93 -15.14 -1.87 5.03
CA ARG A 93 -15.15 -3.09 4.23
C ARG A 93 -15.98 -2.79 2.99
N LYS A 94 -15.44 -3.05 1.81
CA LYS A 94 -16.19 -2.85 0.56
C LYS A 94 -17.39 -3.79 0.52
N GLU A 95 -18.45 -3.38 -0.17
CA GLU A 95 -19.69 -4.17 -0.30
C GLU A 95 -19.48 -5.54 -0.93
N ASP A 96 -18.45 -5.67 -1.77
CA ASP A 96 -18.07 -6.92 -2.43
C ASP A 96 -17.26 -7.87 -1.54
N ASP A 97 -16.92 -7.45 -0.31
CA ASP A 97 -16.06 -8.17 0.65
C ASP A 97 -14.71 -8.63 0.05
N LEU A 98 -14.20 -7.96 -0.99
CA LEU A 98 -12.90 -8.28 -1.59
C LEU A 98 -11.76 -7.50 -0.95
N TRP A 99 -12.07 -6.35 -0.34
CA TRP A 99 -11.08 -5.46 0.27
C TRP A 99 -11.59 -4.83 1.57
N GLY A 100 -10.67 -4.70 2.52
CA GLY A 100 -10.87 -3.97 3.77
C GLY A 100 -9.79 -2.91 3.98
N THR A 101 -10.15 -1.82 4.64
CA THR A 101 -9.22 -0.76 5.05
C THR A 101 -9.36 -0.44 6.53
N ILE A 102 -8.22 -0.12 7.15
CA ILE A 102 -8.16 0.49 8.48
C ILE A 102 -7.23 1.68 8.34
N GLU A 103 -7.72 2.86 8.67
CA GLU A 103 -6.98 4.11 8.69
C GLU A 103 -6.90 4.59 10.13
N MET A 104 -5.70 4.98 10.55
CA MET A 104 -5.41 5.49 11.88
C MET A 104 -4.62 6.78 11.78
N SER A 105 -5.06 7.83 12.47
CA SER A 105 -4.34 9.11 12.51
C SER A 105 -4.14 9.64 13.92
N PHE A 106 -2.91 10.09 14.20
CA PHE A 106 -2.45 10.52 15.51
C PHE A 106 -1.26 11.49 15.37
N ASN A 107 -1.04 12.35 16.35
CA ASN A 107 0.08 13.30 16.32
C ASN A 107 1.43 12.59 16.54
N ASN A 108 1.55 11.90 17.67
CA ASN A 108 2.71 11.15 18.08
C ASN A 108 2.27 9.97 18.94
N MET A 109 3.00 8.86 18.88
CA MET A 109 2.66 7.66 19.64
C MET A 109 3.91 7.00 20.21
N TRP A 110 3.82 6.55 21.45
CA TRP A 110 4.90 5.89 22.19
C TRP A 110 4.36 4.61 22.81
N PHE A 111 5.05 3.50 22.56
CA PHE A 111 4.81 2.27 23.32
C PHE A 111 5.74 2.25 24.53
N LEU A 112 5.24 2.70 25.68
CA LEU A 112 5.97 2.69 26.94
C LEU A 112 6.10 1.26 27.51
N ASP A 113 7.07 1.03 28.37
CA ASP A 113 7.25 -0.27 29.05
C ASP A 113 6.09 -0.63 29.99
N SER A 114 5.35 0.39 30.44
CA SER A 114 4.13 0.22 31.22
C SER A 114 2.90 -0.12 30.37
N ALA A 115 2.98 -0.02 29.04
CA ALA A 115 1.88 -0.40 28.17
C ALA A 115 1.75 -1.94 28.14
N PRO A 116 0.52 -2.48 28.15
CA PRO A 116 0.29 -3.92 27.98
C PRO A 116 1.02 -4.43 26.73
N SER A 117 1.71 -5.57 26.85
CA SER A 117 2.45 -6.18 25.73
C SER A 117 1.54 -6.50 24.56
N GLU A 118 0.29 -6.85 24.84
CA GLU A 118 -0.75 -7.17 23.88
C GLU A 118 -0.99 -6.01 22.89
N TRP A 119 -0.79 -4.76 23.31
CA TRP A 119 -0.97 -3.61 22.43
C TRP A 119 0.10 -3.52 21.35
N LYS A 120 1.36 -3.90 21.69
CA LYS A 120 2.43 -4.02 20.70
C LYS A 120 2.10 -5.15 19.72
N ASP A 121 1.57 -6.26 20.22
CA ASP A 121 1.20 -7.41 19.39
C ASP A 121 0.05 -7.08 18.43
N ILE A 122 -1.00 -6.41 18.90
CA ILE A 122 -2.10 -5.95 18.03
C ILE A 122 -1.56 -5.00 16.94
N TRP A 123 -0.77 -3.99 17.30
CA TRP A 123 -0.21 -3.05 16.32
C TRP A 123 0.65 -3.76 15.26
N ASN A 124 1.51 -4.68 15.71
CA ASN A 124 2.33 -5.50 14.82
C ASN A 124 1.49 -6.41 13.94
N ASN A 125 0.39 -6.95 14.45
CA ASN A 125 -0.52 -7.80 13.67
C ASN A 125 -1.22 -6.99 12.57
N LEU A 126 -1.65 -5.75 12.83
CA LEU A 126 -2.20 -4.88 11.77
C LEU A 126 -1.20 -4.69 10.63
N MET A 127 0.06 -4.39 10.96
CA MET A 127 1.15 -4.24 9.98
C MET A 127 1.44 -5.54 9.22
N LYS A 128 1.52 -6.66 9.93
CA LYS A 128 1.91 -7.97 9.38
C LYS A 128 0.84 -8.55 8.45
N GLU A 129 -0.43 -8.34 8.78
CA GLU A 129 -1.56 -8.90 8.03
C GLU A 129 -2.00 -8.02 6.86
N ALA A 130 -1.60 -6.74 6.85
CA ALA A 130 -1.90 -5.85 5.76
C ALA A 130 -1.13 -6.25 4.48
N GLN A 131 -1.86 -6.26 3.36
CA GLN A 131 -1.28 -6.45 2.04
C GLN A 131 -0.47 -5.22 1.60
N ARG A 132 -0.90 -4.04 2.05
CA ARG A 132 -0.23 -2.76 1.82
C ARG A 132 -0.40 -1.88 3.05
N VAL A 133 0.65 -1.14 3.38
CA VAL A 133 0.61 -0.10 4.40
C VAL A 133 1.11 1.18 3.77
N TYR A 134 0.30 2.23 3.86
CA TYR A 134 0.67 3.57 3.47
C TYR A 134 0.84 4.42 4.73
N ILE A 135 1.92 5.18 4.80
CA ILE A 135 2.24 6.03 5.95
C ILE A 135 2.61 7.41 5.42
N GLU A 136 1.92 8.43 5.89
CA GLU A 136 2.23 9.82 5.55
C GLU A 136 2.07 10.74 6.75
N ALA A 137 2.73 11.90 6.68
CA ALA A 137 2.39 13.02 7.54
C ALA A 137 1.39 13.91 6.78
N LYS A 138 0.18 14.04 7.31
CA LYS A 138 -0.92 14.81 6.72
C LYS A 138 -1.66 15.58 7.80
N ASP A 139 -1.95 16.85 7.54
CA ASP A 139 -2.70 17.72 8.46
C ASP A 139 -2.10 17.74 9.89
N ASN A 140 -0.77 17.74 9.99
CA ASN A 140 0.02 17.63 11.24
C ASN A 140 -0.23 16.33 12.05
N MET A 141 -0.77 15.29 11.43
CA MET A 141 -0.89 13.96 12.00
C MET A 141 -0.08 12.96 11.18
N ILE A 142 0.41 11.92 11.85
CA ILE A 142 0.88 10.71 11.20
C ILE A 142 -0.38 9.90 10.87
N MET A 143 -0.51 9.52 9.60
CA MET A 143 -1.61 8.71 9.10
C MET A 143 -1.06 7.36 8.64
N TYR A 144 -1.62 6.28 9.17
CA TYR A 144 -1.41 4.91 8.71
C TYR A 144 -2.66 4.43 8.00
N GLN A 145 -2.52 3.91 6.79
CA GLN A 145 -3.59 3.26 6.04
C GLN A 145 -3.20 1.83 5.69
N TYR A 146 -3.89 0.88 6.31
CA TYR A 146 -3.74 -0.55 6.11
C TYR A 146 -4.77 -1.03 5.08
N TYR A 147 -4.31 -1.78 4.08
CA TYR A 147 -5.15 -2.41 3.07
C TYR A 147 -5.07 -3.92 3.17
N TYR A 148 -6.22 -4.60 3.24
CA TYR A 148 -6.33 -6.04 3.38
C TYR A 148 -7.01 -6.63 2.15
N ASP A 149 -6.35 -7.58 1.48
CA ASP A 149 -6.97 -8.40 0.43
C ASP A 149 -7.79 -9.49 1.11
N LEU A 150 -9.12 -9.39 0.98
CA LEU A 150 -10.07 -10.32 1.57
C LEU A 150 -10.52 -11.40 0.58
N ALA A 151 -10.00 -11.36 -0.65
CA ALA A 151 -10.40 -12.26 -1.70
C ALA A 151 -9.50 -13.50 -1.80
N VAL A 152 -10.03 -14.52 -2.47
CA VAL A 152 -9.29 -15.64 -3.02
C VAL A 152 -9.55 -15.73 -4.53
N GLU A 153 -8.52 -16.07 -5.31
CA GLU A 153 -8.68 -16.35 -6.73
C GLU A 153 -9.11 -17.81 -6.93
N VAL A 154 -10.22 -17.99 -7.64
CA VAL A 154 -10.76 -19.30 -7.99
C VAL A 154 -10.96 -19.40 -9.51
N PRO A 155 -10.82 -20.60 -10.11
CA PRO A 155 -11.11 -20.77 -11.53
C PRO A 155 -12.55 -20.35 -11.88
N CYS A 156 -12.73 -19.74 -13.04
CA CYS A 156 -14.05 -19.54 -13.65
C CYS A 156 -14.58 -20.92 -14.06
N VAL A 157 -15.76 -21.28 -13.54
CA VAL A 157 -16.52 -22.49 -13.92
C VAL A 157 -17.34 -22.20 -15.17
#